data_AF-A0A835TMQ2-F1
#
_entry.id   AF-A0A835TMQ2-F1
#
_cell.length_a   1.000
_cell.length_b   1.000
_cell.length_c   1.000
_cell.angle_alpha   90.00
_cell.angle_beta   90.00
_cell.angle_gamma   90.00
#
_symmetry.space_group_name_H-M   'P 1'
#
loop_
_entity.id
_entity.type
_entity.pdbx_description
1 polymer ?
#
loop_
_entity_poly.entity_id
_entity_poly.type
_entity_poly.pdbx_seq_one_letter_code
_entity_poly.pdbx_strand_id
1 'polypeptide(L)'
;MQSLKLKYPALTTPGPEQQHEPRDSTPEHASLSFTFSYHPVKERTGDENEPPLRKVSVRAEVSGLTCVSVAGALAPVLIFSSGFLTPAAAYGTLLQQLTSAGCVVVSYDKSFETLSYLMDDNDSVRLLEEVWRRAAALLTAHQLRHQQQQPCQQRRVLGPTFLVGHSRGAKVSVLAAAAAAAAAAPVNAAEAYSAATGASRGAQDDDAYGARAPPSTRPMGKSTAAAAAAAAEAGAARATAAAGATVPGAPAAPLLLPLAGIVLLDPADGAFEPQDPDRYPSALTALAARPPRVGVPPPVAVGGLGLGLPAGAGADAGGAAAGAGGRQAATPMLLPALVVGAGRGGDCVPRSKNFRLFYEAWPGPRVLVTLPDAGHLQFLDASDRLTQSICATGRGIANAAVAAAAATATAAFARAVVAAGYGMPVVERAGDAGAGAAAGGGAVGAGGGEEALGATGARAGGLGAAELRRLCEEALQGATSLKYSVVAAEP
;
A
#
# COMPACT_ATOMS: atom_id res chain seq x y z
N MET A 1 16.59 -22.00 -2.80
CA MET A 1 16.28 -21.61 -1.41
C MET A 1 17.29 -20.55 -0.96
N GLN A 2 16.89 -19.28 -0.87
CA GLN A 2 17.75 -18.21 -0.33
C GLN A 2 17.57 -18.15 1.18
N SER A 3 18.68 -18.21 1.93
CA SER A 3 18.70 -18.13 3.40
C SER A 3 18.33 -16.73 3.86
N LEU A 4 17.21 -16.61 4.57
CA LEU A 4 16.76 -15.37 5.21
C LEU A 4 17.66 -15.13 6.44
N LYS A 5 18.72 -14.34 6.30
CA LYS A 5 19.58 -13.96 7.44
C LYS A 5 18.87 -12.90 8.28
N LEU A 6 18.04 -13.33 9.22
CA LEU A 6 17.53 -12.47 10.28
C LEU A 6 18.66 -12.22 11.28
N LYS A 7 19.19 -11.00 11.33
CA LYS A 7 20.17 -10.59 12.34
C LYS A 7 19.41 -9.97 13.51
N TYR A 8 19.17 -10.76 14.56
CA TYR A 8 18.67 -10.25 15.84
C TYR A 8 19.87 -9.90 16.75
N PRO A 9 19.82 -8.82 17.53
CA PRO A 9 20.73 -8.68 18.67
C PRO A 9 20.49 -9.84 19.65
N ALA A 10 21.57 -10.47 20.13
CA ALA A 10 21.48 -11.58 21.07
C ALA A 10 20.84 -11.11 22.38
N LEU A 11 19.74 -11.75 22.80
CA LEU A 11 19.14 -11.54 24.11
C LEU A 11 20.06 -12.14 25.18
N THR A 12 20.83 -11.29 25.87
CA THR A 12 21.60 -11.69 27.05
C THR A 12 20.64 -11.90 28.22
N THR A 13 20.62 -13.12 28.77
CA THR A 13 19.90 -13.47 30.00
C THR A 13 20.50 -12.68 31.19
N PRO A 14 19.70 -11.90 31.93
CA PRO A 14 20.19 -11.15 33.09
C PRO A 14 20.47 -12.08 34.28
N GLY A 15 21.59 -11.83 34.97
CA GLY A 15 21.92 -12.48 36.25
C GLY A 15 21.05 -11.96 37.41
N PRO A 16 20.97 -12.69 38.54
CA PRO A 16 19.91 -12.54 39.54
C PRO A 16 19.97 -11.31 40.48
N GLU A 17 20.84 -10.31 40.28
CA GLU A 17 21.11 -9.32 41.33
C GLU A 17 21.38 -7.88 40.84
N GLN A 18 20.63 -7.39 39.85
CA GLN A 18 20.70 -5.97 39.44
C GLN A 18 19.40 -5.24 39.75
N GLN A 19 19.52 -4.24 40.62
CA GLN A 19 18.50 -3.26 40.96
C GLN A 19 17.93 -2.60 39.70
N HIS A 20 16.61 -2.44 39.66
CA HIS A 20 15.83 -1.91 38.54
C HIS A 20 16.20 -0.45 38.21
N GLU A 21 17.25 -0.24 37.43
CA GLU A 21 17.30 0.95 36.58
C GLU A 21 16.31 0.75 35.42
N PRO A 22 15.50 1.78 35.09
CA PRO A 22 14.66 1.73 33.91
C PRO A 22 15.58 1.59 32.69
N ARG A 23 15.66 0.37 32.14
CA ARG A 23 16.37 0.13 30.88
C ARG A 23 15.75 1.05 29.83
N ASP A 24 16.57 1.93 29.28
CA ASP A 24 16.25 2.65 28.04
C ASP A 24 15.90 1.59 26.98
N SER A 25 14.60 1.37 26.78
CA SER A 25 14.11 0.40 25.81
C SER A 25 14.30 1.03 24.43
N THR A 26 15.48 0.86 23.86
CA THR A 26 15.72 1.20 22.46
C THR A 26 14.67 0.51 21.61
N PRO A 27 13.98 1.23 20.71
CA PRO A 27 12.95 0.64 19.87
C PRO A 27 13.50 -0.57 19.12
N GLU A 28 12.77 -1.68 19.14
CA GLU A 28 13.17 -2.87 18.38
C GLU A 28 13.04 -2.60 16.88
N HIS A 29 14.16 -2.73 16.19
CA HIS A 29 14.27 -2.65 14.74
C HIS A 29 14.62 -4.01 14.17
N ALA A 30 13.97 -4.38 13.07
CA ALA A 30 14.36 -5.54 12.28
C ALA A 30 14.72 -5.10 10.85
N SER A 31 15.84 -5.61 10.34
CA SER A 31 16.26 -5.38 8.95
C SER A 31 16.14 -6.65 8.14
N LEU A 32 15.67 -6.53 6.90
CA LEU A 32 15.70 -7.61 5.92
C LEU A 32 16.48 -7.17 4.69
N SER A 33 17.17 -8.12 4.05
CA SER A 33 17.91 -7.89 2.81
C SER A 33 17.67 -9.02 1.84
N PHE A 34 17.43 -8.68 0.57
CA PHE A 34 17.18 -9.65 -0.49
C PHE A 34 17.71 -9.14 -1.83
N THR A 35 17.80 -10.05 -2.81
CA THR A 35 18.18 -9.69 -4.17
C THR A 35 16.92 -9.50 -5.01
N PHE A 36 16.85 -8.38 -5.72
CA PHE A 36 15.78 -8.07 -6.68
C PHE A 36 16.38 -7.91 -8.07
N SER A 37 15.61 -8.27 -9.11
CA SER A 37 16.05 -8.11 -10.51
C SER A 37 15.07 -7.23 -11.27
N TYR A 38 15.57 -6.29 -12.05
CA TYR A 38 14.75 -5.34 -12.81
C TYR A 38 15.39 -4.98 -14.15
N HIS A 39 14.56 -4.53 -15.10
CA HIS A 39 15.03 -4.03 -16.39
C HIS A 39 15.14 -2.51 -16.31
N PRO A 40 16.34 -1.92 -16.36
CA PRO A 40 16.46 -0.48 -16.26
C PRO A 40 15.79 0.18 -17.47
N VAL A 41 15.23 1.36 -17.24
CA VAL A 41 14.80 2.23 -18.32
C VAL A 41 16.04 2.70 -19.07
N LYS A 42 16.06 2.47 -20.37
CA LYS A 42 17.15 2.94 -21.23
C LYS A 42 16.92 4.41 -21.54
N GLU A 43 17.94 5.24 -21.33
CA GLU A 43 17.98 6.52 -22.05
C GLU A 43 17.94 6.21 -23.55
N ARG A 44 17.08 6.92 -24.29
CA ARG A 44 16.80 6.72 -25.71
C ARG A 44 17.99 7.14 -26.59
N THR A 45 19.18 6.58 -26.35
CA THR A 45 20.45 6.92 -27.01
C THR A 45 20.66 6.19 -28.34
N GLY A 46 19.62 5.54 -28.89
CA GLY A 46 19.62 5.04 -30.27
C GLY A 46 20.31 3.69 -30.50
N ASP A 47 20.87 3.08 -29.46
CA ASP A 47 21.34 1.69 -29.53
C ASP A 47 20.13 0.76 -29.25
N GLU A 48 19.81 -0.17 -30.14
CA GLU A 48 18.57 -0.98 -30.05
C GLU A 48 18.66 -2.16 -29.07
N ASN A 49 19.82 -2.39 -28.46
CA ASN A 49 20.00 -3.51 -27.55
C ASN A 49 19.22 -3.30 -26.23
N GLU A 50 18.35 -4.25 -25.87
CA GLU A 50 17.65 -4.27 -24.58
C GLU A 50 18.69 -4.27 -23.44
N PRO A 51 18.59 -3.34 -22.45
CA PRO A 51 19.59 -3.29 -21.40
C PRO A 51 19.56 -4.58 -20.58
N PRO A 52 20.73 -5.09 -20.15
CA PRO A 52 20.79 -6.34 -19.41
C PRO A 52 20.03 -6.22 -18.09
N LEU A 53 19.33 -7.30 -17.72
CA LEU A 53 18.67 -7.44 -16.43
C LEU A 53 19.65 -7.13 -15.29
N ARG A 54 19.34 -6.14 -14.45
CA ARG A 54 20.18 -5.76 -13.31
C ARG A 54 19.73 -6.52 -12.07
N LYS A 55 20.70 -7.04 -11.31
CA LYS A 55 20.48 -7.64 -9.98
C LYS A 55 20.98 -6.67 -8.92
N VAL A 56 20.10 -6.32 -7.97
CA VAL A 56 20.40 -5.37 -6.91
C VAL A 56 20.11 -5.96 -5.54
N SER A 57 20.82 -5.49 -4.52
CA SER A 57 20.50 -5.80 -3.14
C SER A 57 19.54 -4.74 -2.60
N VAL A 58 18.39 -5.18 -2.12
CA VAL A 58 17.38 -4.32 -1.50
C VAL A 58 17.46 -4.52 0.00
N ARG A 59 17.53 -3.42 0.74
CA ARG A 59 17.38 -3.38 2.19
C ARG A 59 16.02 -2.81 2.53
N ALA A 60 15.27 -3.53 3.37
CA ALA A 60 14.07 -2.99 3.99
C ALA A 60 14.21 -3.05 5.52
N GLU A 61 13.59 -2.09 6.18
CA GLU A 61 13.64 -1.90 7.63
C GLU A 61 12.23 -1.89 8.18
N VAL A 62 12.02 -2.66 9.24
CA VAL A 62 10.78 -2.74 9.99
C VAL A 62 11.03 -2.10 11.36
N SER A 63 10.31 -1.01 11.62
CA SER A 63 10.40 -0.23 12.85
C SER A 63 9.06 -0.24 13.58
N GLY A 64 9.08 -0.03 14.89
CA GLY A 64 7.87 -0.02 15.72
C GLY A 64 7.36 -1.41 16.12
N LEU A 65 8.22 -2.43 16.10
CA LEU A 65 7.84 -3.79 16.54
C LEU A 65 7.49 -3.87 18.03
N THR A 66 8.04 -2.94 18.81
CA THR A 66 7.78 -2.76 20.25
C THR A 66 6.62 -1.84 20.55
N CYS A 67 5.95 -1.27 19.54
CA CYS A 67 4.80 -0.40 19.76
C CYS A 67 3.71 -1.21 20.47
N VAL A 68 3.61 -1.01 21.78
CA VAL A 68 2.59 -1.60 22.61
C VAL A 68 1.26 -1.04 22.12
N SER A 69 0.33 -1.92 21.82
CA SER A 69 -1.04 -1.58 21.51
C SER A 69 -1.61 -0.63 22.57
N VAL A 70 -1.70 0.66 22.24
CA VAL A 70 -2.30 1.66 23.11
C VAL A 70 -3.80 1.35 23.15
N ALA A 71 -4.33 1.09 24.34
CA ALA A 71 -5.73 0.75 24.56
C ALA A 71 -6.23 -0.51 23.84
N GLY A 72 -5.33 -1.44 23.47
CA GLY A 72 -5.74 -2.73 22.91
C GLY A 72 -6.15 -2.71 21.43
N ALA A 73 -5.93 -1.59 20.73
CA ALA A 73 -6.12 -1.48 19.28
C ALA A 73 -4.92 -2.06 18.49
N LEU A 74 -5.18 -2.66 17.34
CA LEU A 74 -4.12 -3.23 16.49
C LEU A 74 -3.22 -2.13 15.91
N ALA A 75 -1.90 -2.34 15.91
CA ALA A 75 -0.97 -1.38 15.34
C ALA A 75 -1.05 -1.39 13.80
N PRO A 76 -1.38 -0.27 13.12
CA PRO A 76 -1.38 -0.22 11.66
C PRO A 76 -0.01 -0.55 11.08
N VAL A 77 0.03 -1.34 10.00
CA VAL A 77 1.27 -1.63 9.27
C VAL A 77 1.35 -0.71 8.05
N LEU A 78 2.36 0.15 8.00
CA LEU A 78 2.56 1.13 6.92
C LEU A 78 3.75 0.70 6.07
N ILE A 79 3.53 0.42 4.78
CA ILE A 79 4.63 0.19 3.83
C ILE A 79 4.93 1.50 3.11
N PHE A 80 6.11 2.06 3.38
CA PHE A 80 6.52 3.36 2.89
C PHE A 80 7.38 3.26 1.63
N SER A 81 6.89 3.83 0.53
CA SER A 81 7.59 3.98 -0.75
C SER A 81 8.14 5.40 -0.90
N SER A 82 9.47 5.52 -1.00
CA SER A 82 10.13 6.80 -1.20
C SER A 82 9.89 7.41 -2.60
N GLY A 83 10.08 8.72 -2.69
CA GLY A 83 10.03 9.48 -3.94
C GLY A 83 11.19 9.18 -4.91
N PHE A 84 11.16 9.85 -6.07
CA PHE A 84 12.15 9.69 -7.13
C PHE A 84 13.56 10.01 -6.65
N LEU A 85 14.52 9.09 -6.88
CA LEU A 85 15.92 9.22 -6.47
C LEU A 85 16.14 9.61 -5.00
N THR A 86 15.16 9.31 -4.15
CA THR A 86 15.20 9.66 -2.74
C THR A 86 15.32 8.38 -1.90
N PRO A 87 16.39 8.22 -1.10
CA PRO A 87 16.51 7.07 -0.22
C PRO A 87 15.49 7.17 0.92
N ALA A 88 15.07 6.03 1.48
CA ALA A 88 14.15 6.00 2.62
C ALA A 88 14.68 6.78 3.84
N ALA A 89 16.00 6.80 4.04
CA ALA A 89 16.66 7.53 5.11
C ALA A 89 16.44 9.06 5.05
N ALA A 90 16.05 9.61 3.90
CA ALA A 90 15.71 11.04 3.78
C ALA A 90 14.38 11.40 4.45
N TYR A 91 13.59 10.42 4.90
CA TYR A 91 12.30 10.62 5.56
C TYR A 91 12.36 10.32 7.07
N GLY A 92 13.54 10.35 7.69
CA GLY A 92 13.78 9.92 9.07
C GLY A 92 12.80 10.54 10.08
N THR A 93 12.57 11.85 10.05
CA THR A 93 11.61 12.53 10.93
C THR A 93 10.20 11.98 10.72
N LEU A 94 9.75 11.86 9.47
CA LEU A 94 8.42 11.36 9.16
C LEU A 94 8.23 9.91 9.64
N LEU A 95 9.18 9.03 9.34
CA LEU A 95 9.13 7.62 9.72
C LEU A 95 9.19 7.44 11.24
N GLN A 96 10.06 8.20 11.91
CA GLN A 96 10.15 8.19 13.37
C GLN A 96 8.83 8.64 14.02
N GLN A 97 8.22 9.72 13.53
CA GLN A 97 6.94 10.21 14.03
C GLN A 97 5.81 9.19 13.83
N LEU A 98 5.78 8.48 12.69
CA LEU A 98 4.83 7.39 12.47
C LEU A 98 5.00 6.25 13.48
N THR A 99 6.25 5.84 13.74
CA THR A 99 6.55 4.83 14.76
C THR A 99 6.18 5.30 16.17
N SER A 100 6.52 6.54 16.54
CA SER A 100 6.12 7.15 17.82
C SER A 100 4.59 7.25 17.96
N ALA A 101 3.86 7.36 16.85
CA ALA A 101 2.40 7.37 16.82
C ALA A 101 1.76 5.96 16.91
N GLY A 102 2.56 4.93 17.18
CA GLY A 102 2.10 3.55 17.38
C GLY A 102 1.90 2.74 16.09
N CYS A 103 2.51 3.16 14.98
CA CYS A 103 2.48 2.41 13.72
C CYS A 103 3.70 1.52 13.57
N VAL A 104 3.51 0.34 12.97
CA VAL A 104 4.60 -0.48 12.45
C VAL A 104 4.95 0.04 11.06
N VAL A 105 6.19 0.44 10.84
CA VAL A 105 6.63 1.06 9.58
C VAL A 105 7.61 0.14 8.88
N VAL A 106 7.28 -0.23 7.64
CA VAL A 106 8.16 -0.95 6.72
C VAL A 106 8.66 0.04 5.68
N SER A 107 9.94 0.40 5.73
CA SER A 107 10.58 1.26 4.73
C SER A 107 11.58 0.45 3.92
N TYR A 108 11.85 0.83 2.68
CA TYR A 108 12.84 0.17 1.84
C TYR A 108 13.54 1.17 0.94
N ASP A 109 14.79 0.86 0.61
CA ASP A 109 15.62 1.75 -0.17
C ASP A 109 15.65 1.37 -1.65
N LYS A 110 15.70 2.39 -2.50
CA LYS A 110 15.96 2.31 -3.94
C LYS A 110 17.26 3.02 -4.30
N SER A 111 18.24 3.08 -3.40
CA SER A 111 19.56 3.71 -3.60
C SER A 111 20.36 3.16 -4.79
N PHE A 112 19.95 2.04 -5.37
CA PHE A 112 20.49 1.53 -6.63
C PHE A 112 19.93 2.22 -7.89
N GLU A 113 18.83 2.99 -7.77
CA GLU A 113 18.36 3.89 -8.81
C GLU A 113 19.32 5.07 -8.93
N THR A 114 19.68 5.38 -10.17
CA THR A 114 20.49 6.55 -10.52
C THR A 114 19.90 7.15 -11.80
N LEU A 115 20.27 8.39 -12.15
CA LEU A 115 19.81 9.00 -13.40
C LEU A 115 20.10 8.13 -14.63
N SER A 116 21.22 7.38 -14.62
CA SER A 116 21.59 6.47 -15.72
C SER A 116 20.90 5.11 -15.67
N TYR A 117 20.29 4.76 -14.54
CA TYR A 117 19.67 3.45 -14.31
C TYR A 117 18.41 3.62 -13.48
N LEU A 118 17.37 4.15 -14.11
CA LEU A 118 16.06 4.27 -13.50
C LEU A 118 15.36 2.91 -13.57
N MET A 119 14.75 2.50 -12.46
CA MET A 119 13.81 1.39 -12.47
C MET A 119 12.45 1.95 -12.89
N ASP A 120 11.69 1.24 -13.71
CA ASP A 120 10.35 1.71 -14.13
C ASP A 120 9.30 1.54 -13.02
N ASP A 121 8.10 2.07 -13.26
CA ASP A 121 7.01 2.04 -12.27
C ASP A 121 6.44 0.63 -12.09
N ASN A 122 6.40 -0.20 -13.14
CA ASN A 122 5.97 -1.58 -13.04
C ASN A 122 6.95 -2.39 -12.17
N ASP A 123 8.24 -2.22 -12.37
CA ASP A 123 9.30 -2.84 -11.58
C ASP A 123 9.31 -2.32 -10.15
N SER A 124 8.96 -1.06 -9.95
CA SER A 124 8.71 -0.50 -8.62
C SER A 124 7.54 -1.16 -7.90
N VAL A 125 6.44 -1.49 -8.60
CA VAL A 125 5.31 -2.24 -8.05
C VAL A 125 5.73 -3.67 -7.71
N ARG A 126 6.44 -4.37 -8.60
CA ARG A 126 6.98 -5.71 -8.35
C ARG A 126 7.91 -5.74 -7.13
N LEU A 127 8.74 -4.71 -6.99
CA LEU A 127 9.59 -4.54 -5.82
C LEU A 127 8.77 -4.33 -4.55
N LEU A 128 7.75 -3.49 -4.58
CA LEU A 128 6.87 -3.23 -3.44
C LEU A 128 6.15 -4.50 -2.97
N GLU A 129 5.68 -5.33 -3.90
CA GLU A 129 5.08 -6.64 -3.60
C GLU A 129 6.08 -7.61 -2.94
N GLU A 130 7.33 -7.64 -3.41
CA GLU A 130 8.42 -8.43 -2.80
C GLU A 130 8.74 -7.93 -1.38
N VAL A 131 8.85 -6.62 -1.18
CA VAL A 131 9.05 -5.99 0.14
C VAL A 131 7.93 -6.41 1.09
N TRP A 132 6.67 -6.29 0.66
CA TRP A 132 5.52 -6.72 1.46
C TRP A 132 5.62 -8.19 1.86
N ARG A 133 5.86 -9.09 0.89
CA ARG A 133 5.93 -10.53 1.17
C ARG A 133 6.94 -10.84 2.26
N ARG A 134 8.13 -10.24 2.16
CA ARG A 134 9.23 -10.46 3.12
C ARG A 134 8.90 -9.86 4.48
N ALA A 135 8.34 -8.65 4.50
CA ALA A 135 7.90 -8.00 5.73
C ALA A 135 6.78 -8.79 6.42
N ALA A 136 5.76 -9.24 5.69
CA ALA A 136 4.67 -10.05 6.22
C ALA A 136 5.16 -11.36 6.86
N ALA A 137 6.13 -12.04 6.24
CA ALA A 137 6.75 -13.25 6.81
C ALA A 137 7.50 -12.93 8.12
N LEU A 138 8.27 -11.84 8.15
CA LEU A 138 9.00 -11.39 9.34
C LEU A 138 8.04 -11.01 10.47
N LEU A 139 7.00 -10.24 10.15
CA LEU A 139 5.96 -9.78 11.07
C LEU A 139 5.18 -10.96 11.66
N THR A 140 4.84 -11.97 10.84
CA THR A 140 4.19 -13.19 11.30
C THR A 140 5.08 -13.97 12.27
N ALA A 141 6.37 -14.16 11.92
CA ALA A 141 7.33 -14.84 12.79
C ALA A 141 7.54 -14.09 14.12
N HIS A 142 7.56 -12.75 14.08
CA HIS A 142 7.62 -11.91 15.27
C HIS A 142 6.39 -12.11 16.16
N GLN A 143 5.19 -12.05 15.58
CA GLN A 143 3.93 -12.25 16.30
C GLN A 143 3.86 -13.64 16.96
N LEU A 144 4.27 -14.70 16.26
CA LEU A 144 4.29 -16.06 16.81
C LEU A 144 5.24 -16.18 18.02
N ARG A 145 6.43 -15.56 17.96
CA ARG A 145 7.37 -15.55 19.10
C ARG A 145 6.80 -14.82 20.31
N HIS A 146 6.15 -13.67 20.10
CA HIS A 146 5.47 -12.96 21.19
C HIS A 146 4.34 -13.78 21.81
N GLN A 147 3.53 -14.46 20.99
CA GLN A 147 2.46 -15.34 21.47
C GLN A 147 3.00 -16.51 22.30
N GLN A 148 4.16 -17.07 21.93
CA GLN A 148 4.82 -18.13 22.69
C GLN A 148 5.38 -17.63 24.04
N GLN A 149 5.91 -16.40 24.07
CA GLN A 149 6.47 -15.81 25.29
C GLN A 149 5.40 -15.30 26.27
N GLN A 150 4.21 -14.94 25.78
CA GLN A 150 3.14 -14.36 26.59
C GLN A 150 1.79 -15.05 26.30
N PRO A 151 1.62 -16.33 26.70
CA PRO A 151 0.45 -17.13 26.36
C PRO A 151 -0.87 -16.60 26.94
N CYS A 152 -0.82 -15.83 28.03
CA CYS A 152 -2.00 -15.17 28.60
C CYS A 152 -2.46 -13.94 27.80
N GLN A 153 -1.66 -13.43 26.86
CA GLN A 153 -1.97 -12.28 26.03
C GLN A 153 -2.10 -12.68 24.56
N GLN A 154 -3.08 -13.55 24.24
CA GLN A 154 -3.35 -14.02 22.87
C GLN A 154 -3.89 -12.94 21.91
N ARG A 155 -3.66 -11.65 22.17
CA ARG A 155 -4.11 -10.58 21.28
C ARG A 155 -3.22 -10.52 20.05
N ARG A 156 -3.85 -10.38 18.87
CA ARG A 156 -3.14 -9.94 17.67
C ARG A 156 -2.53 -8.58 17.97
N VAL A 157 -1.26 -8.41 17.64
CA VAL A 157 -0.54 -7.14 17.85
C VAL A 157 -0.58 -6.29 16.57
N LEU A 158 -0.61 -6.95 15.41
CA LEU A 158 -0.52 -6.31 14.10
C LEU A 158 -1.89 -6.10 13.48
N GLY A 159 -2.10 -4.88 12.99
CA GLY A 159 -3.29 -4.43 12.30
C GLY A 159 -3.21 -4.60 10.78
N PRO A 160 -4.20 -4.06 10.07
CA PRO A 160 -4.22 -4.10 8.61
C PRO A 160 -3.10 -3.25 8.00
N THR A 161 -2.87 -3.49 6.71
CA THR A 161 -1.76 -2.90 5.96
C THR A 161 -2.21 -1.70 5.13
N PHE A 162 -1.36 -0.68 5.09
CA PHE A 162 -1.54 0.54 4.31
C PHE A 162 -0.33 0.74 3.41
N LEU A 163 -0.57 1.23 2.20
CA LEU A 163 0.50 1.76 1.35
C LEU A 163 0.63 3.25 1.61
N VAL A 164 1.86 3.70 1.85
CA VAL A 164 2.19 5.11 2.05
C VAL A 164 3.28 5.46 1.05
N GLY A 165 3.14 6.57 0.32
CA GLY A 165 4.18 6.98 -0.59
C GLY A 165 4.28 8.48 -0.75
N HIS A 166 5.48 8.96 -1.07
CA HIS A 166 5.72 10.36 -1.41
C HIS A 166 6.08 10.53 -2.88
N SER A 167 5.57 11.57 -3.55
CA SER A 167 5.94 11.88 -4.95
C SER A 167 5.70 10.68 -5.88
N ARG A 168 6.73 10.22 -6.61
CA ARG A 168 6.73 8.96 -7.37
C ARG A 168 6.38 7.73 -6.52
N GLY A 169 6.81 7.65 -5.27
CA GLY A 169 6.45 6.55 -4.36
C GLY A 169 4.95 6.47 -4.10
N ALA A 170 4.26 7.61 -4.12
CA ALA A 170 2.80 7.67 -4.04
C ALA A 170 2.15 7.14 -5.32
N LYS A 171 2.68 7.49 -6.50
CA LYS A 171 2.27 6.92 -7.80
C LYS A 171 2.37 5.39 -7.77
N VAL A 172 3.52 4.85 -7.35
CA VAL A 172 3.77 3.40 -7.22
C VAL A 172 2.78 2.75 -6.26
N SER A 173 2.45 3.42 -5.15
CA SER A 173 1.45 2.92 -4.20
C SER A 173 0.06 2.79 -4.82
N VAL A 174 -0.36 3.76 -5.64
CA VAL A 174 -1.64 3.70 -6.37
C VAL A 174 -1.64 2.58 -7.41
N LEU A 175 -0.55 2.45 -8.18
CA LEU A 175 -0.40 1.39 -9.18
C LEU A 175 -0.45 -0.01 -8.53
N ALA A 176 0.22 -0.19 -7.38
CA ALA A 176 0.17 -1.44 -6.64
C ALA A 176 -1.23 -1.75 -6.10
N ALA A 177 -1.95 -0.75 -5.60
CA ALA A 177 -3.34 -0.91 -5.15
C ALA A 177 -4.29 -1.29 -6.31
N ALA A 178 -4.13 -0.66 -7.47
CA ALA A 178 -4.89 -0.98 -8.68
C ALA A 178 -4.56 -2.38 -9.23
N ALA A 179 -3.28 -2.78 -9.18
CA ALA A 179 -2.84 -4.12 -9.57
C ALA A 179 -3.42 -5.20 -8.63
N ALA A 180 -3.40 -4.97 -7.32
CA ALA A 180 -4.01 -5.86 -6.34
C ALA A 180 -5.53 -6.01 -6.55
N ALA A 181 -6.22 -4.91 -6.85
CA ALA A 181 -7.66 -4.94 -7.16
C ALA A 181 -7.96 -5.75 -8.43
N ALA A 182 -7.11 -5.65 -9.46
CA ALA A 182 -7.26 -6.46 -10.67
C ALA A 182 -6.98 -7.95 -10.43
N ALA A 183 -5.98 -8.28 -9.62
CA ALA A 183 -5.69 -9.67 -9.25
C ALA A 183 -6.82 -10.31 -8.42
N ALA A 184 -7.58 -9.49 -7.69
CA ALA A 184 -8.74 -9.93 -6.92
C ALA A 184 -10.03 -10.04 -7.75
N ALA A 185 -10.07 -9.48 -8.96
CA ALA A 185 -11.25 -9.54 -9.81
C ALA A 185 -11.47 -10.99 -10.31
N PRO A 186 -12.72 -11.47 -10.37
CA PRO A 186 -13.00 -12.78 -10.96
C PRO A 186 -12.54 -12.79 -12.43
N VAL A 187 -12.00 -13.92 -12.89
CA VAL A 187 -11.32 -14.07 -14.20
C VAL A 187 -12.17 -13.56 -15.37
N ASN A 188 -13.50 -13.70 -15.29
CA ASN A 188 -14.45 -13.23 -16.29
C ASN A 188 -14.64 -11.70 -16.32
N ALA A 189 -14.38 -10.99 -15.23
CA ALA A 189 -14.43 -9.52 -15.18
C ALA A 189 -13.18 -8.91 -15.85
N ALA A 190 -12.03 -9.59 -15.79
CA ALA A 190 -10.80 -9.15 -16.44
C ALA A 190 -10.87 -9.21 -17.97
N GLU A 191 -11.54 -10.23 -18.52
CA GLU A 191 -11.80 -10.36 -19.96
C GLU A 191 -12.76 -9.28 -20.48
N ALA A 192 -13.86 -9.03 -19.76
CA ALA A 192 -14.82 -7.97 -20.10
C ALA A 192 -14.18 -6.57 -20.10
N TYR A 193 -13.24 -6.32 -19.19
CA TYR A 193 -12.47 -5.08 -19.11
C TYR A 193 -11.48 -4.90 -20.26
N SER A 194 -10.76 -5.97 -20.64
CA SER A 194 -9.83 -5.93 -21.79
C SER A 194 -10.56 -5.58 -23.09
N ALA A 195 -11.81 -6.04 -23.24
CA ALA A 195 -12.68 -5.66 -24.34
C ALA A 195 -13.10 -4.18 -24.30
N ALA A 196 -13.43 -3.64 -23.12
CA ALA A 196 -13.88 -2.24 -22.96
C ALA A 196 -12.76 -1.20 -23.23
N THR A 197 -11.52 -1.53 -22.85
CA THR A 197 -10.35 -0.65 -23.06
C THR A 197 -9.83 -0.68 -24.50
N GLY A 198 -9.94 -1.81 -25.20
CA GLY A 198 -9.67 -1.88 -26.63
C GLY A 198 -10.55 -0.95 -27.46
N ALA A 199 -11.80 -0.72 -27.04
CA ALA A 199 -12.75 0.16 -27.73
C ALA A 199 -12.50 1.66 -27.48
N SER A 200 -11.92 2.03 -26.33
CA SER A 200 -11.64 3.43 -25.96
C SER A 200 -10.40 4.01 -26.67
N ARG A 201 -9.54 3.15 -27.22
CA ARG A 201 -8.32 3.52 -27.97
C ARG A 201 -8.59 4.27 -29.28
N GLY A 202 -9.83 4.30 -29.78
CA GLY A 202 -10.17 4.97 -31.04
C GLY A 202 -10.55 6.45 -30.93
N ALA A 203 -10.61 7.02 -29.72
CA ALA A 203 -11.30 8.30 -29.50
C ALA A 203 -10.45 9.43 -28.87
N GLN A 204 -9.14 9.26 -28.68
CA GLN A 204 -8.36 10.17 -27.83
C GLN A 204 -7.08 10.77 -28.47
N ASP A 205 -6.98 10.75 -29.80
CA ASP A 205 -6.03 11.60 -30.55
C ASP A 205 -6.83 12.76 -31.16
N ASP A 206 -6.72 13.98 -30.60
CA ASP A 206 -6.61 15.22 -31.41
C ASP A 206 -6.61 16.54 -30.62
N ASP A 207 -6.95 16.60 -29.32
CA ASP A 207 -7.06 17.91 -28.65
C ASP A 207 -6.12 18.11 -27.43
N ALA A 208 -5.28 19.14 -27.57
CA ALA A 208 -4.63 19.96 -26.53
C ALA A 208 -3.11 19.76 -26.26
N TYR A 209 -2.27 20.35 -27.12
CA TYR A 209 -1.05 21.06 -26.68
C TYR A 209 -0.69 22.20 -27.66
N GLY A 210 -1.47 23.27 -27.63
CA GLY A 210 -1.25 24.48 -28.44
C GLY A 210 -0.38 25.52 -27.71
N ALA A 211 0.95 25.34 -27.71
CA ALA A 211 1.89 26.44 -27.51
C ALA A 211 2.49 26.83 -28.87
N ARG A 212 2.06 27.99 -29.37
CA ARG A 212 2.39 28.53 -30.70
C ARG A 212 3.89 28.88 -30.78
N ALA A 213 4.67 28.16 -31.58
CA ALA A 213 5.98 28.58 -32.09
C ALA A 213 5.85 28.95 -33.60
N PRO A 214 6.63 29.92 -34.12
CA PRO A 214 6.48 30.39 -35.49
C PRO A 214 7.05 29.42 -36.54
N PRO A 215 6.55 29.45 -37.78
CA PRO A 215 6.74 28.40 -38.77
C PRO A 215 8.12 28.46 -39.45
N SER A 216 8.78 27.31 -39.55
CA SER A 216 9.91 27.07 -40.46
C SER A 216 9.45 26.15 -41.60
N THR A 217 9.69 26.61 -42.82
CA THR A 217 9.30 25.96 -44.08
C THR A 217 10.34 24.93 -44.53
N ARG A 218 9.93 23.66 -44.77
CA ARG A 218 10.23 22.91 -46.01
C ARG A 218 9.59 21.50 -46.02
N PRO A 219 9.11 21.00 -47.18
CA PRO A 219 8.48 19.69 -47.30
C PRO A 219 9.33 18.67 -48.08
N MET A 220 9.24 17.38 -47.71
CA MET A 220 9.34 16.14 -48.51
C MET A 220 8.93 15.00 -47.56
N GLY A 221 8.16 13.94 -47.84
CA GLY A 221 7.71 13.33 -49.08
C GLY A 221 7.97 11.80 -49.01
N LYS A 222 6.91 11.00 -48.82
CA LYS A 222 6.73 9.54 -49.07
C LYS A 222 7.22 8.50 -48.01
N SER A 223 6.31 7.61 -47.58
CA SER A 223 6.26 6.18 -47.96
C SER A 223 5.31 5.38 -47.06
N THR A 224 4.19 4.90 -47.62
CA THR A 224 3.21 4.00 -46.99
C THR A 224 3.57 2.51 -47.13
N ALA A 225 4.80 2.18 -47.53
CA ALA A 225 5.23 0.79 -47.74
C ALA A 225 5.83 0.11 -46.49
N ALA A 226 6.15 0.87 -45.43
CA ALA A 226 6.75 0.32 -44.21
C ALA A 226 5.74 -0.33 -43.23
N ALA A 227 4.45 0.01 -43.34
CA ALA A 227 3.43 -0.48 -42.40
C ALA A 227 2.99 -1.93 -42.66
N ALA A 228 3.16 -2.44 -43.89
CA ALA A 228 2.75 -3.80 -44.24
C ALA A 228 3.80 -4.87 -43.87
N ALA A 229 5.09 -4.49 -43.81
CA ALA A 229 6.17 -5.42 -43.43
C ALA A 229 6.19 -5.67 -41.90
N ALA A 230 5.91 -4.65 -41.09
CA ALA A 230 5.88 -4.77 -39.62
C ALA A 230 4.73 -5.66 -39.09
N ALA A 231 3.61 -5.74 -39.81
CA ALA A 231 2.48 -6.58 -39.44
C ALA A 231 2.73 -8.08 -39.68
N ALA A 232 3.60 -8.43 -40.64
CA ALA A 232 3.94 -9.81 -40.96
C ALA A 232 5.00 -10.40 -40.00
N GLU A 233 5.97 -9.59 -39.55
CA GLU A 233 6.96 -10.01 -38.52
C GLU A 233 6.34 -10.21 -37.14
N ALA A 234 5.34 -9.39 -36.76
CA ALA A 234 4.62 -9.53 -35.50
C ALA A 234 3.79 -10.84 -35.41
N GLY A 235 3.37 -11.39 -36.56
CA GLY A 235 2.67 -12.67 -36.64
C GLY A 235 3.57 -13.88 -36.47
N ALA A 236 4.82 -13.81 -36.96
CA ALA A 236 5.78 -14.92 -36.92
C ALA A 236 6.43 -15.10 -35.53
N ALA A 237 6.64 -14.01 -34.79
CA ALA A 237 7.22 -14.05 -33.43
C ALA A 237 6.27 -14.65 -32.37
N ARG A 238 4.95 -14.68 -32.62
CA ARG A 238 3.96 -15.28 -31.70
C ARG A 238 3.86 -16.80 -31.80
N ALA A 239 4.34 -17.42 -32.88
CA ALA A 239 4.14 -18.84 -33.13
C ALA A 239 5.29 -19.75 -32.61
N THR A 240 6.45 -19.18 -32.28
CA THR A 240 7.64 -19.94 -31.83
C THR A 240 7.82 -20.02 -30.32
N ALA A 241 6.93 -19.42 -29.51
CA ALA A 241 7.00 -19.44 -28.04
C ALA A 241 6.25 -20.63 -27.37
N ALA A 242 5.75 -21.60 -28.14
CA ALA A 242 4.81 -22.61 -27.64
C ALA A 242 5.35 -24.05 -27.49
N ALA A 243 6.66 -24.30 -27.59
CA ALA A 243 7.15 -25.67 -27.40
C ALA A 243 8.56 -25.74 -26.77
N GLY A 244 8.63 -26.29 -25.55
CA GLY A 244 9.84 -26.90 -25.00
C GLY A 244 10.33 -26.34 -23.66
N ALA A 245 10.44 -27.24 -22.68
CA ALA A 245 11.05 -27.11 -21.34
C ALA A 245 10.17 -26.53 -20.22
N THR A 246 9.95 -27.34 -19.19
CA THR A 246 9.45 -26.96 -17.88
C THR A 246 10.43 -25.99 -17.20
N VAL A 247 10.15 -24.68 -17.30
CA VAL A 247 10.93 -23.61 -16.66
C VAL A 247 10.71 -23.60 -15.14
N PRO A 248 11.76 -23.61 -14.31
CA PRO A 248 11.65 -23.27 -12.89
C PRO A 248 11.39 -21.77 -12.77
N GLY A 249 10.11 -21.37 -12.82
CA GLY A 249 9.72 -19.96 -12.88
C GLY A 249 8.24 -19.74 -13.14
N ALA A 250 7.37 -20.66 -12.71
CA ALA A 250 5.93 -20.39 -12.71
C ALA A 250 5.70 -19.05 -11.97
N PRO A 251 4.95 -18.11 -12.56
CA PRO A 251 4.69 -16.83 -11.91
C PRO A 251 4.08 -17.14 -10.55
N ALA A 252 4.78 -16.74 -9.48
CA ALA A 252 4.23 -16.87 -8.14
C ALA A 252 2.84 -16.24 -8.15
N ALA A 253 1.84 -16.93 -7.61
CA ALA A 253 0.48 -16.41 -7.54
C ALA A 253 0.54 -14.97 -6.99
N PRO A 254 -0.17 -14.01 -7.61
CA PRO A 254 -0.12 -12.62 -7.20
C PRO A 254 -0.48 -12.54 -5.72
N LEU A 255 0.41 -11.96 -4.93
CA LEU A 255 0.12 -11.73 -3.53
C LEU A 255 -0.93 -10.64 -3.44
N LEU A 256 -2.10 -11.02 -2.94
CA LEU A 256 -3.11 -10.04 -2.57
C LEU A 256 -2.62 -9.34 -1.32
N LEU A 257 -2.23 -8.08 -1.49
CA LEU A 257 -2.01 -7.14 -0.40
C LEU A 257 -3.35 -6.94 0.33
N PRO A 258 -3.50 -7.33 1.61
CA PRO A 258 -4.71 -7.05 2.37
C PRO A 258 -4.72 -5.57 2.77
N LEU A 259 -5.00 -4.71 1.78
CA LEU A 259 -5.00 -3.26 1.96
C LEU A 259 -6.26 -2.82 2.70
N ALA A 260 -6.07 -1.98 3.72
CA ALA A 260 -7.15 -1.27 4.40
C ALA A 260 -7.22 0.20 4.04
N GLY A 261 -6.14 0.80 3.54
CA GLY A 261 -6.15 2.17 3.05
C GLY A 261 -4.88 2.53 2.29
N ILE A 262 -4.87 3.72 1.72
CA ILE A 262 -3.70 4.31 1.07
C ILE A 262 -3.45 5.73 1.59
N VAL A 263 -2.19 6.13 1.65
CA VAL A 263 -1.78 7.50 1.99
C VAL A 263 -0.81 8.04 0.95
N LEU A 264 -1.17 9.16 0.35
CA LEU A 264 -0.45 9.79 -0.75
C LEU A 264 0.11 11.15 -0.28
N LEU A 265 1.43 11.21 -0.12
CA LEU A 265 2.14 12.44 0.25
C LEU A 265 2.57 13.15 -1.03
N ASP A 266 1.89 14.24 -1.35
CA ASP A 266 2.10 15.08 -2.52
C ASP A 266 2.37 14.28 -3.81
N PRO A 267 1.45 13.37 -4.21
CA PRO A 267 1.67 12.44 -5.30
C PRO A 267 1.87 13.16 -6.63
N ALA A 268 2.75 12.61 -7.47
CA ALA A 268 3.02 13.11 -8.82
C ALA A 268 2.75 12.00 -9.85
N ASP A 269 1.86 12.27 -10.81
CA ASP A 269 1.52 11.29 -11.86
C ASP A 269 2.46 11.38 -13.08
N GLY A 270 3.05 12.56 -13.28
CA GLY A 270 4.02 12.81 -14.34
C GLY A 270 5.29 11.98 -14.14
N ALA A 271 5.64 11.20 -15.16
CA ALA A 271 6.98 10.65 -15.29
C ALA A 271 7.92 11.75 -15.77
N PHE A 272 9.18 11.68 -15.33
CA PHE A 272 10.27 12.44 -15.94
C PHE A 272 10.54 11.99 -17.39
N GLU A 273 9.94 10.87 -17.79
CA GLU A 273 10.12 10.21 -19.07
C GLU A 273 8.84 10.27 -19.92
N PRO A 274 8.94 10.14 -21.26
CA PRO A 274 7.79 9.91 -22.11
C PRO A 274 7.01 8.69 -21.62
N GLN A 275 5.73 8.88 -21.30
CA GLN A 275 4.87 7.80 -20.82
C GLN A 275 4.58 6.87 -22.01
N ASP A 276 5.34 5.78 -22.09
CA ASP A 276 4.87 4.58 -22.79
C ASP A 276 3.70 4.00 -21.97
N PRO A 277 2.45 4.03 -22.45
CA PRO A 277 1.31 3.58 -21.67
C PRO A 277 1.36 2.10 -21.29
N ASP A 278 2.12 1.29 -22.03
CA ASP A 278 2.28 -0.14 -21.76
C ASP A 278 3.38 -0.39 -20.70
N ARG A 279 4.32 0.56 -20.52
CA ARG A 279 5.46 0.42 -19.59
C ARG A 279 5.43 1.36 -18.38
N TYR A 280 4.91 2.57 -18.54
CA TYR A 280 4.76 3.62 -17.53
C TYR A 280 3.29 4.06 -17.49
N PRO A 281 2.41 3.26 -16.89
CA PRO A 281 1.02 3.67 -16.76
C PRO A 281 0.92 4.93 -15.89
N SER A 282 0.06 5.85 -16.30
CA SER A 282 -0.45 6.88 -15.38
C SER A 282 -1.18 6.17 -14.23
N ALA A 283 -0.88 6.56 -13.00
CA ALA A 283 -1.59 6.07 -11.83
C ALA A 283 -3.04 6.55 -11.82
N LEU A 284 -3.33 7.74 -12.36
CA LEU A 284 -4.71 8.21 -12.51
C LEU A 284 -5.48 7.36 -13.52
N THR A 285 -4.87 7.01 -14.65
CA THR A 285 -5.47 6.08 -15.63
C THR A 285 -5.69 4.70 -15.01
N ALA A 286 -4.69 4.17 -14.29
CA ALA A 286 -4.81 2.88 -13.62
C ALA A 286 -5.88 2.88 -12.52
N LEU A 287 -6.02 3.99 -11.79
CA LEU A 287 -7.04 4.18 -10.75
C LEU A 287 -8.46 4.22 -11.35
N ALA A 288 -8.66 4.97 -12.43
CA ALA A 288 -9.94 5.01 -13.15
C ALA A 288 -10.31 3.66 -13.75
N ALA A 289 -9.31 2.95 -14.29
CA ALA A 289 -9.42 1.61 -14.82
C ALA A 289 -9.83 0.57 -13.78
N ARG A 290 -9.17 0.60 -12.62
CA ARG A 290 -9.18 -0.48 -11.61
C ARG A 290 -9.28 0.13 -10.22
N PRO A 291 -10.49 0.55 -9.79
CA PRO A 291 -10.69 1.20 -8.50
C PRO A 291 -10.27 0.26 -7.34
N PRO A 292 -9.33 0.67 -6.48
CA PRO A 292 -8.87 -0.15 -5.35
C PRO A 292 -9.98 -0.49 -4.37
N ARG A 293 -9.93 -1.72 -3.83
CA ARG A 293 -10.95 -2.28 -2.92
C ARG A 293 -10.30 -2.83 -1.65
N VAL A 294 -11.03 -2.75 -0.54
CA VAL A 294 -10.61 -3.26 0.77
C VAL A 294 -10.66 -4.78 0.76
N GLY A 295 -9.59 -5.40 1.23
CA GLY A 295 -9.60 -6.76 1.78
C GLY A 295 -10.42 -7.78 0.99
N VAL A 296 -10.22 -7.90 -0.32
CA VAL A 296 -10.69 -9.09 -1.03
C VAL A 296 -9.66 -10.18 -0.72
N PRO A 297 -9.89 -11.08 0.26
CA PRO A 297 -9.03 -12.25 0.37
C PRO A 297 -9.13 -12.99 -0.97
N PRO A 298 -8.05 -13.63 -1.43
CA PRO A 298 -8.19 -14.55 -2.56
C PRO A 298 -9.28 -15.55 -2.20
N PRO A 299 -10.07 -16.06 -3.16
CA PRO A 299 -10.78 -17.29 -2.93
C PRO A 299 -9.71 -18.31 -2.51
N VAL A 300 -9.61 -18.58 -1.22
CA VAL A 300 -8.76 -19.65 -0.72
C VAL A 300 -9.42 -20.88 -1.29
N ALA A 301 -8.86 -21.41 -2.38
CA ALA A 301 -9.19 -22.74 -2.81
C ALA A 301 -8.84 -23.61 -1.60
N VAL A 302 -9.86 -24.03 -0.86
CA VAL A 302 -9.73 -25.03 0.20
C VAL A 302 -9.48 -26.38 -0.50
N GLY A 303 -8.40 -26.44 -1.28
CA GLY A 303 -7.79 -27.66 -1.76
C GLY A 303 -6.89 -28.13 -0.63
N GLY A 304 -7.34 -29.17 0.07
CA GLY A 304 -6.72 -29.66 1.29
C GLY A 304 -5.20 -29.80 1.17
N LEU A 305 -4.47 -29.03 1.97
CA LEU A 305 -3.21 -29.52 2.52
C LEU A 305 -3.59 -30.69 3.42
N GLY A 306 -3.65 -31.87 2.83
CA GLY A 306 -3.86 -33.14 3.51
C GLY A 306 -2.72 -33.38 4.49
N LEU A 307 -2.83 -32.82 5.69
CA LEU A 307 -2.28 -33.44 6.88
C LEU A 307 -3.11 -34.71 7.07
N GLY A 308 -2.58 -35.83 6.58
CA GLY A 308 -3.20 -37.14 6.66
C GLY A 308 -3.54 -37.48 8.11
N LEU A 309 -4.80 -37.31 8.47
CA LEU A 309 -5.39 -37.99 9.62
C LEU A 309 -5.91 -39.35 9.11
N PRO A 310 -5.57 -40.45 9.79
CA PRO A 310 -5.96 -41.78 9.35
C PRO A 310 -7.48 -41.94 9.36
N ALA A 311 -7.99 -42.55 8.30
CA ALA A 311 -9.40 -42.85 8.09
C ALA A 311 -9.96 -43.73 9.21
N GLY A 312 -10.82 -43.15 10.04
CA GLY A 312 -11.76 -43.89 10.87
C GLY A 312 -13.01 -44.20 10.05
N ALA A 313 -13.18 -45.46 9.67
CA ALA A 313 -14.39 -45.96 9.04
C ALA A 313 -15.54 -45.99 10.07
N GLY A 314 -16.61 -45.26 9.79
CA GLY A 314 -17.85 -45.29 10.56
C GLY A 314 -18.97 -44.76 9.68
N ALA A 315 -19.67 -45.69 9.02
CA ALA A 315 -20.89 -45.40 8.28
C ALA A 315 -22.01 -45.10 9.26
N ASP A 316 -22.76 -44.03 9.03
CA ASP A 316 -24.20 -44.02 9.28
C ASP A 316 -24.87 -42.93 8.44
N ALA A 317 -25.89 -43.37 7.72
CA ALA A 317 -26.73 -42.59 6.84
C ALA A 317 -27.90 -42.00 7.65
N GLY A 318 -28.11 -40.69 7.56
CA GLY A 318 -29.28 -40.03 8.13
C GLY A 318 -29.35 -38.58 7.65
N GLY A 319 -30.37 -38.28 6.84
CA GLY A 319 -30.48 -37.03 6.08
C GLY A 319 -30.58 -35.76 6.93
N ALA A 320 -30.13 -34.65 6.33
CA ALA A 320 -30.45 -33.31 6.79
C ALA A 320 -30.55 -32.38 5.58
N ALA A 321 -31.68 -31.68 5.49
CA ALA A 321 -32.03 -30.75 4.45
C ALA A 321 -30.96 -29.66 4.26
N ALA A 322 -30.48 -29.53 3.03
CA ALA A 322 -29.61 -28.45 2.60
C ALA A 322 -30.39 -27.12 2.65
N GLY A 323 -30.34 -26.44 3.79
CA GLY A 323 -30.76 -25.06 3.92
C GLY A 323 -29.85 -24.21 3.03
N ALA A 324 -30.38 -23.75 1.90
CA ALA A 324 -29.78 -22.73 1.05
C ALA A 324 -29.79 -21.38 1.80
N GLY A 325 -28.99 -21.28 2.86
CA GLY A 325 -28.66 -20.03 3.51
C GLY A 325 -27.85 -19.20 2.54
N GLY A 326 -28.54 -18.37 1.74
CA GLY A 326 -27.92 -17.49 0.77
C GLY A 326 -26.96 -16.55 1.47
N ARG A 327 -25.66 -16.86 1.43
CA ARG A 327 -24.60 -15.93 1.79
C ARG A 327 -24.73 -14.73 0.85
N GLN A 328 -25.28 -13.63 1.34
CA GLN A 328 -25.21 -12.36 0.64
C GLN A 328 -23.73 -12.05 0.43
N ALA A 329 -23.29 -12.04 -0.82
CA ALA A 329 -21.94 -11.64 -1.16
C ALA A 329 -21.75 -10.20 -0.65
N ALA A 330 -20.87 -10.03 0.33
CA ALA A 330 -20.57 -8.70 0.88
C ALA A 330 -20.20 -7.77 -0.27
N THR A 331 -20.86 -6.63 -0.37
CA THR A 331 -20.55 -5.63 -1.39
C THR A 331 -19.09 -5.21 -1.18
N PRO A 332 -18.23 -5.33 -2.21
CA PRO A 332 -16.82 -5.01 -2.07
C PRO A 332 -16.66 -3.52 -1.76
N MET A 333 -16.10 -3.21 -0.59
CA MET A 333 -15.88 -1.84 -0.15
C MET A 333 -14.73 -1.20 -0.92
N LEU A 334 -14.88 0.05 -1.32
CA LEU A 334 -13.81 0.84 -1.93
C LEU A 334 -12.76 1.21 -0.88
N LEU A 335 -11.50 1.21 -1.29
CA LEU A 335 -10.37 1.50 -0.41
C LEU A 335 -10.40 2.98 0.02
N PRO A 336 -10.34 3.32 1.32
CA PRO A 336 -10.24 4.71 1.75
C PRO A 336 -8.84 5.29 1.43
N ALA A 337 -8.79 6.59 1.17
CA ALA A 337 -7.53 7.31 0.91
C ALA A 337 -7.36 8.58 1.74
N LEU A 338 -6.11 8.84 2.12
CA LEU A 338 -5.64 10.15 2.57
C LEU A 338 -4.68 10.71 1.53
N VAL A 339 -4.89 11.96 1.14
CA VAL A 339 -3.93 12.75 0.35
C VAL A 339 -3.43 13.90 1.21
N VAL A 340 -2.12 14.05 1.35
CA VAL A 340 -1.47 15.18 2.01
C VAL A 340 -0.71 15.98 0.96
N GLY A 341 -1.27 17.09 0.50
CA GLY A 341 -0.73 17.92 -0.58
C GLY A 341 0.09 19.10 -0.10
N ALA A 342 1.17 19.43 -0.81
CA ALA A 342 1.94 20.65 -0.61
C ALA A 342 1.38 21.78 -1.50
N GLY A 343 1.01 22.91 -0.92
CA GLY A 343 0.36 24.01 -1.67
C GLY A 343 1.32 24.82 -2.58
N ARG A 344 2.63 24.64 -2.41
CA ARG A 344 3.67 25.24 -3.25
C ARG A 344 4.12 24.21 -4.29
N GLY A 345 3.56 24.31 -5.49
CA GLY A 345 4.04 23.56 -6.65
C GLY A 345 5.34 24.15 -7.22
N GLY A 346 6.10 23.31 -7.91
CA GLY A 346 7.30 23.66 -8.68
C GLY A 346 7.31 22.92 -10.02
N ASP A 347 8.46 22.88 -10.71
CA ASP A 347 8.56 22.21 -12.01
C ASP A 347 8.40 20.69 -11.87
N CYS A 348 8.89 20.13 -10.76
CA CYS A 348 8.72 18.72 -10.42
C CYS A 348 7.25 18.32 -10.16
N VAL A 349 6.45 19.25 -9.63
CA VAL A 349 5.05 19.02 -9.22
C VAL A 349 4.24 20.26 -9.59
N PRO A 350 3.70 20.33 -10.82
CA PRO A 350 2.95 21.49 -11.26
C PRO A 350 1.76 21.75 -10.35
N ARG A 351 1.62 23.01 -9.94
CA ARG A 351 0.65 23.46 -8.93
C ARG A 351 -0.80 23.12 -9.26
N SER A 352 -1.12 23.00 -10.54
CA SER A 352 -2.47 22.74 -11.04
C SER A 352 -2.77 21.26 -11.32
N LYS A 353 -1.85 20.32 -11.07
CA LYS A 353 -1.98 18.96 -11.68
C LYS A 353 -1.76 17.73 -10.79
N ASN A 354 -1.30 17.85 -9.55
CA ASN A 354 -0.75 16.65 -8.92
C ASN A 354 -1.65 16.10 -7.80
N PHE A 355 -1.45 16.47 -6.55
CA PHE A 355 -2.19 15.84 -5.44
C PHE A 355 -3.73 15.98 -5.52
N ARG A 356 -4.22 17.09 -6.07
CA ARG A 356 -5.65 17.33 -6.21
C ARG A 356 -6.31 16.39 -7.24
N LEU A 357 -5.62 16.03 -8.33
CA LEU A 357 -6.15 15.06 -9.29
C LEU A 357 -6.26 13.67 -8.68
N PHE A 358 -5.28 13.25 -7.86
CA PHE A 358 -5.39 11.99 -7.12
C PHE A 358 -6.57 12.01 -6.15
N TYR A 359 -6.77 13.12 -5.43
CA TYR A 359 -7.93 13.29 -4.57
C TYR A 359 -9.25 13.27 -5.38
N GLU A 360 -9.35 13.98 -6.49
CA GLU A 360 -10.60 14.03 -7.28
C GLU A 360 -10.91 12.70 -7.98
N ALA A 361 -9.89 11.99 -8.45
CA ALA A 361 -10.02 10.71 -9.13
C ALA A 361 -10.22 9.50 -8.19
N TRP A 362 -10.02 9.68 -6.88
CA TRP A 362 -10.10 8.55 -5.96
C TRP A 362 -11.55 8.07 -5.77
N PRO A 363 -11.86 6.80 -6.05
CA PRO A 363 -13.24 6.33 -6.13
C PRO A 363 -13.89 6.11 -4.75
N GLY A 364 -13.10 5.86 -3.70
CA GLY A 364 -13.59 5.56 -2.34
C GLY A 364 -13.66 6.78 -1.41
N PRO A 365 -13.99 6.55 -0.11
CA PRO A 365 -13.94 7.58 0.91
C PRO A 365 -12.56 8.23 0.95
N ARG A 366 -12.50 9.56 0.87
CA ARG A 366 -11.24 10.26 0.67
C ARG A 366 -11.14 11.55 1.45
N VAL A 367 -9.96 11.79 2.00
CA VAL A 367 -9.59 13.02 2.72
C VAL A 367 -8.41 13.67 2.02
N LEU A 368 -8.46 15.00 1.88
CA LEU A 368 -7.36 15.83 1.44
C LEU A 368 -6.96 16.80 2.55
N VAL A 369 -5.73 16.67 3.03
CA VAL A 369 -5.05 17.67 3.87
C VAL A 369 -4.16 18.50 2.96
N THR A 370 -4.36 19.81 2.92
CA THR A 370 -3.50 20.73 2.16
C THR A 370 -2.64 21.55 3.11
N LEU A 371 -1.34 21.59 2.88
CA LEU A 371 -0.37 22.43 3.58
C LEU A 371 0.03 23.60 2.65
N PRO A 372 -0.72 24.73 2.64
CA PRO A 372 -0.63 25.77 1.61
C PRO A 372 0.76 26.39 1.42
N ASP A 373 1.55 26.48 2.49
CA ASP A 373 2.89 27.06 2.47
C ASP A 373 4.01 26.03 2.37
N ALA A 374 3.68 24.73 2.31
CA ALA A 374 4.65 23.66 2.14
C ALA A 374 5.05 23.47 0.69
N GLY A 375 6.32 23.14 0.48
CA GLY A 375 6.89 22.69 -0.80
C GLY A 375 7.01 21.18 -0.90
N HIS A 376 7.05 20.67 -2.13
CA HIS A 376 7.08 19.23 -2.43
C HIS A 376 8.18 18.47 -1.67
N LEU A 377 9.38 19.03 -1.55
CA LEU A 377 10.51 18.34 -0.90
C LEU A 377 10.57 18.53 0.62
N GLN A 378 9.60 19.23 1.22
CA GLN A 378 9.63 19.49 2.66
C GLN A 378 9.13 18.32 3.50
N PHE A 379 8.67 17.23 2.88
CA PHE A 379 8.46 15.95 3.56
C PHE A 379 9.79 15.23 3.89
N LEU A 380 10.92 15.72 3.35
CA LEU A 380 12.27 15.19 3.60
C LEU A 380 12.96 15.91 4.76
N ASP A 381 13.75 15.19 5.55
CA ASP A 381 14.56 15.76 6.65
C ASP A 381 15.51 16.83 6.14
N ALA A 382 16.19 16.51 5.04
CA ALA A 382 17.04 17.42 4.29
C ALA A 382 16.84 17.14 2.80
N SER A 383 16.84 18.21 2.02
CA SER A 383 16.98 18.15 0.56
C SER A 383 18.28 18.84 0.19
N ASP A 384 19.03 18.26 -0.73
CA ASP A 384 20.21 18.93 -1.27
C ASP A 384 19.77 20.16 -2.08
N ARG A 385 20.70 21.12 -2.24
CA ARG A 385 20.40 22.37 -2.95
C ARG A 385 20.01 22.12 -4.41
N LEU A 386 20.49 21.04 -5.00
CA LEU A 386 20.20 20.69 -6.39
C LEU A 386 18.73 20.26 -6.54
N THR A 387 18.23 19.35 -5.71
CA THR A 387 16.83 18.92 -5.75
C THR A 387 15.90 20.08 -5.38
N GLN A 388 16.31 20.95 -4.43
CA GLN A 388 15.60 22.19 -4.11
C GLN A 388 15.51 23.19 -5.26
N SER A 389 16.36 23.09 -6.28
CA SER A 389 16.27 23.98 -7.46
C SER A 389 15.14 23.58 -8.42
N ILE A 390 14.70 22.32 -8.40
CA ILE A 390 13.67 21.77 -9.29
C ILE A 390 12.27 21.88 -8.67
N CYS A 391 12.20 21.87 -7.34
CA CYS A 391 10.94 21.94 -6.60
C CYS A 391 10.85 23.23 -5.79
N ALA A 392 9.65 23.82 -5.73
CA ALA A 392 9.46 25.01 -4.92
C ALA A 392 9.74 24.75 -3.45
N THR A 393 10.54 25.62 -2.84
CA THR A 393 10.73 25.66 -1.39
C THR A 393 9.45 26.21 -0.72
N GLY A 394 9.13 25.70 0.46
CA GLY A 394 8.07 26.27 1.28
C GLY A 394 8.41 27.66 1.79
N ARG A 395 7.40 28.38 2.29
CA ARG A 395 7.56 29.76 2.78
C ARG A 395 7.57 29.81 4.30
N GLY A 396 8.75 29.96 4.87
CA GLY A 396 8.92 30.21 6.31
C GLY A 396 8.53 29.04 7.20
N ILE A 397 8.48 27.81 6.67
CA ILE A 397 8.16 26.61 7.43
C ILE A 397 9.31 25.61 7.34
N ALA A 398 9.65 24.97 8.46
CA ALA A 398 10.69 23.96 8.53
C ALA A 398 10.19 22.62 7.99
N ASN A 399 11.08 21.83 7.37
CA ASN A 399 10.74 20.51 6.85
C ASN A 399 10.21 19.57 7.95
N ALA A 400 10.85 19.59 9.13
CA ALA A 400 10.41 18.78 10.27
C ALA A 400 8.94 19.05 10.67
N ALA A 401 8.46 20.30 10.53
CA ALA A 401 7.06 20.64 10.82
C ALA A 401 6.10 20.06 9.76
N VAL A 402 6.50 20.07 8.49
CA VAL A 402 5.74 19.46 7.38
C VAL A 402 5.69 17.95 7.55
N ALA A 403 6.84 17.31 7.82
CA ALA A 403 6.95 15.89 8.10
C ALA A 403 6.10 15.47 9.31
N ALA A 404 6.12 16.23 10.40
CA ALA A 404 5.32 15.95 11.59
C ALA A 404 3.81 16.08 11.32
N ALA A 405 3.37 17.11 10.59
CA ALA A 405 1.97 17.26 10.21
C ALA A 405 1.49 16.12 9.30
N ALA A 406 2.31 15.73 8.32
CA ALA A 406 2.04 14.60 7.44
C ALA A 406 1.96 13.27 8.19
N ALA A 407 2.91 13.01 9.11
CA ALA A 407 2.90 11.81 9.96
C ALA A 407 1.67 11.78 10.88
N THR A 408 1.30 12.92 11.47
CA THR A 408 0.11 13.05 12.32
C THR A 408 -1.16 12.70 11.56
N ALA A 409 -1.39 13.32 10.39
CA ALA A 409 -2.54 13.02 9.55
C ALA A 409 -2.57 11.55 9.11
N THR A 410 -1.42 11.01 8.69
CA THR A 410 -1.26 9.61 8.29
C THR A 410 -1.63 8.64 9.42
N ALA A 411 -1.10 8.85 10.62
CA ALA A 411 -1.36 7.98 11.75
C ALA A 411 -2.81 8.10 12.25
N ALA A 412 -3.38 9.31 12.24
CA ALA A 412 -4.79 9.52 12.59
C ALA A 412 -5.71 8.78 11.61
N PHE A 413 -5.48 8.94 10.30
CA PHE A 413 -6.21 8.23 9.25
C PHE A 413 -6.10 6.71 9.42
N ALA A 414 -4.88 6.18 9.55
CA ALA A 414 -4.67 4.75 9.67
C ALA A 414 -5.39 4.17 10.90
N ARG A 415 -5.26 4.81 12.07
CA ARG A 415 -5.98 4.37 13.28
C ARG A 415 -7.49 4.44 13.14
N ALA A 416 -8.02 5.47 12.49
CA ALA A 416 -9.45 5.60 12.25
C ALA A 416 -9.98 4.44 11.40
N VAL A 417 -9.27 4.12 10.32
CA VAL A 417 -9.58 2.98 9.44
C VAL A 417 -9.52 1.66 10.20
N VAL A 418 -8.49 1.46 11.05
CA VAL A 418 -8.39 0.29 11.92
C VAL A 418 -9.55 0.20 12.92
N ALA A 419 -9.89 1.30 13.57
CA ALA A 419 -10.95 1.35 14.58
C ALA A 419 -12.33 1.04 13.98
N ALA A 420 -12.56 1.40 12.72
CA ALA A 420 -13.76 1.03 11.98
C ALA A 420 -13.77 -0.41 11.43
N GLY A 421 -12.71 -1.19 11.68
CA GLY A 421 -12.65 -2.60 11.29
C GLY A 421 -12.36 -2.84 9.80
N TYR A 422 -11.89 -1.84 9.06
CA TYR A 422 -11.51 -2.03 7.67
C TYR A 422 -10.35 -3.02 7.52
N GLY A 423 -10.49 -3.95 6.56
CA GLY A 423 -9.44 -4.93 6.22
C GLY A 423 -9.26 -6.05 7.24
N MET A 424 -10.08 -6.12 8.28
CA MET A 424 -10.09 -7.27 9.18
C MET A 424 -10.97 -8.38 8.59
N PRO A 425 -10.44 -9.60 8.35
CA PRO A 425 -11.30 -10.72 8.04
C PRO A 425 -12.27 -10.88 9.20
N VAL A 426 -13.57 -10.87 8.90
CA VAL A 426 -14.59 -11.23 9.89
C VAL A 426 -14.35 -12.69 10.23
N VAL A 427 -13.60 -12.92 11.30
CA VAL A 427 -13.54 -14.23 11.92
C VAL A 427 -14.90 -14.37 12.55
N GLU A 428 -15.85 -14.98 11.83
CA GLU A 428 -17.07 -15.50 12.44
C GLU A 428 -16.59 -16.30 13.64
N ARG A 429 -16.83 -15.79 14.86
CA ARG A 429 -16.71 -16.62 16.06
C ARG A 429 -17.66 -17.77 15.78
N ALA A 430 -17.11 -18.94 15.46
CA ALA A 430 -17.87 -20.17 15.38
C ALA A 430 -18.66 -20.20 16.68
N GLY A 431 -19.96 -19.94 16.57
CA GLY A 431 -20.82 -19.88 17.74
C GLY A 431 -20.66 -21.23 18.42
N ASP A 432 -20.31 -21.21 19.70
CA ASP A 432 -20.64 -22.28 20.61
C ASP A 432 -22.16 -22.38 20.62
N ALA A 433 -22.72 -23.00 19.58
CA ALA A 433 -24.10 -23.40 19.50
C ALA A 433 -24.27 -24.41 20.62
N GLY A 434 -24.92 -23.94 21.67
CA GLY A 434 -24.92 -24.56 22.98
C GLY A 434 -25.31 -26.04 22.96
N ALA A 435 -24.53 -26.82 23.70
CA ALA A 435 -25.09 -27.89 24.51
C ALA A 435 -25.78 -27.23 25.72
N GLY A 436 -26.99 -26.70 25.51
CA GLY A 436 -27.88 -26.31 26.59
C GLY A 436 -28.56 -27.54 27.17
N ALA A 437 -28.00 -28.09 28.25
CA ALA A 437 -28.71 -28.91 29.21
C ALA A 437 -29.35 -28.01 30.28
N ALA A 438 -30.42 -28.53 30.88
CA ALA A 438 -31.49 -27.80 31.54
C ALA A 438 -31.22 -27.29 32.97
N ALA A 439 -32.13 -26.40 33.38
CA ALA A 439 -32.73 -26.24 34.72
C ALA A 439 -32.00 -25.41 35.80
N GLY A 440 -32.78 -24.51 36.41
CA GLY A 440 -32.54 -24.02 37.78
C GLY A 440 -32.82 -22.53 37.97
N GLY A 441 -34.01 -22.19 38.48
CA GLY A 441 -34.37 -20.83 38.87
C GLY A 441 -33.70 -20.38 40.19
N GLY A 442 -33.60 -19.07 40.39
CA GLY A 442 -33.12 -18.50 41.65
C GLY A 442 -33.08 -16.97 41.63
N ALA A 443 -33.74 -16.37 42.63
CA ALA A 443 -34.10 -14.97 42.81
C ALA A 443 -32.96 -13.92 42.85
N VAL A 444 -33.31 -12.73 42.31
CA VAL A 444 -33.18 -11.36 42.87
C VAL A 444 -31.95 -11.05 43.73
N GLY A 445 -31.09 -10.16 43.22
CA GLY A 445 -30.11 -9.40 43.99
C GLY A 445 -29.81 -8.07 43.31
N ALA A 446 -30.35 -6.98 43.85
CA ALA A 446 -30.07 -5.61 43.44
C ALA A 446 -28.73 -5.15 44.00
N GLY A 447 -27.90 -4.49 43.18
CA GLY A 447 -26.75 -3.75 43.69
C GLY A 447 -25.71 -3.36 42.63
N GLY A 448 -25.43 -2.05 42.55
CA GLY A 448 -24.13 -1.53 42.11
C GLY A 448 -24.03 -1.17 40.62
N GLY A 449 -24.39 0.07 40.29
CA GLY A 449 -24.08 0.66 38.98
C GLY A 449 -22.59 0.95 38.84
N GLU A 450 -21.88 0.11 38.09
CA GLU A 450 -20.68 0.53 37.38
C GLU A 450 -21.10 1.00 35.99
N GLU A 451 -20.92 2.30 35.73
CA GLU A 451 -20.97 2.90 34.39
C GLU A 451 -19.85 2.31 33.54
N ALA A 452 -20.11 1.14 32.96
CA ALA A 452 -19.33 0.64 31.84
C ALA A 452 -19.43 1.66 30.71
N LEU A 453 -18.31 2.31 30.39
CA LEU A 453 -18.09 3.07 29.15
C LEU A 453 -18.66 2.26 27.99
N GLY A 454 -19.85 2.67 27.55
CA GLY A 454 -20.64 1.95 26.58
C GLY A 454 -19.84 1.78 25.31
N ALA A 455 -19.52 0.53 24.97
CA ALA A 455 -19.22 0.13 23.62
C ALA A 455 -20.49 0.38 22.80
N THR A 456 -20.67 1.65 22.38
CA THR A 456 -21.70 2.06 21.43
C THR A 456 -21.60 1.11 20.25
N GLY A 457 -22.63 0.27 20.08
CA GLY A 457 -22.64 -0.78 19.07
C GLY A 457 -22.16 -0.21 17.75
N ALA A 458 -21.02 -0.72 17.27
CA ALA A 458 -20.41 -0.32 16.03
C ALA A 458 -21.48 -0.48 14.94
N ARG A 459 -22.11 0.64 14.56
CA ARG A 459 -23.09 0.64 13.49
C ARG A 459 -22.37 0.10 12.27
N ALA A 460 -22.95 -0.87 11.59
CA ALA A 460 -22.43 -1.46 10.37
C ALA A 460 -22.32 -0.47 9.18
N GLY A 461 -22.48 0.84 9.42
CA GLY A 461 -22.14 1.89 8.48
C GLY A 461 -20.63 2.13 8.55
N GLY A 462 -19.93 1.78 7.48
CA GLY A 462 -18.49 2.00 7.37
C GLY A 462 -18.09 3.45 7.71
N LEU A 463 -16.83 3.65 8.07
CA LEU A 463 -16.25 4.96 8.35
C LEU A 463 -16.40 5.86 7.12
N GLY A 464 -17.27 6.87 7.23
CA GLY A 464 -17.48 7.84 6.17
C GLY A 464 -16.36 8.89 6.11
N ALA A 465 -16.22 9.53 4.96
CA ALA A 465 -15.24 10.56 4.66
C ALA A 465 -15.37 11.77 5.60
N ALA A 466 -16.58 12.11 6.05
CA ALA A 466 -16.82 13.18 7.02
C ALA A 466 -16.20 12.86 8.40
N GLU A 467 -16.27 11.59 8.83
CA GLU A 467 -15.66 11.17 10.08
C GLU A 467 -14.13 11.10 9.97
N LEU A 468 -13.62 10.57 8.85
CA LEU A 468 -12.20 10.60 8.53
C LEU A 468 -11.65 12.03 8.53
N ARG A 469 -12.39 12.99 7.97
CA ARG A 469 -12.06 14.42 8.00
C ARG A 469 -11.94 14.93 9.42
N ARG A 470 -12.98 14.74 10.23
CA ARG A 470 -13.03 15.21 11.63
C ARG A 470 -11.82 14.70 12.41
N LEU A 471 -11.51 13.42 12.30
CA LEU A 471 -10.37 12.80 12.99
C LEU A 471 -9.02 13.35 12.52
N CYS A 472 -8.87 13.65 11.23
CA CYS A 472 -7.66 14.31 10.73
C CYS A 472 -7.55 15.77 11.21
N GLU A 473 -8.65 16.52 11.23
CA GLU A 473 -8.70 17.90 11.73
C GLU A 473 -8.34 17.97 13.21
N GLU A 474 -8.94 17.12 14.04
CA GLU A 474 -8.67 17.02 15.48
C GLU A 474 -7.22 16.66 15.76
N ALA A 475 -6.67 15.69 15.03
CA ALA A 475 -5.27 15.29 15.19
C ALA A 475 -4.31 16.43 14.83
N LEU A 476 -4.61 17.22 13.79
CA LEU A 476 -3.77 18.34 13.36
C LEU A 476 -3.87 19.55 14.29
N GLN A 477 -5.05 19.86 14.83
CA GLN A 477 -5.29 21.06 15.64
C GLN A 477 -4.40 21.16 16.88
N GLY A 478 -4.02 20.02 17.47
CA GLY A 478 -3.10 19.97 18.62
C GLY A 478 -1.64 19.68 18.27
N ALA A 479 -1.35 19.21 17.05
CA ALA A 479 -0.03 18.68 16.70
C ALA A 479 0.82 19.63 15.86
N THR A 480 0.23 20.64 15.22
CA THR A 480 0.96 21.53 14.33
C THR A 480 0.48 22.97 14.40
N SER A 481 1.42 23.91 14.29
CA SER A 481 1.15 25.34 14.11
C SER A 481 1.05 25.76 12.64
N LEU A 482 1.24 24.81 11.71
CA LEU A 482 1.13 25.07 10.28
C LEU A 482 -0.29 25.47 9.92
N LYS A 483 -0.44 26.34 8.91
CA LYS A 483 -1.72 26.52 8.24
C LYS A 483 -2.06 25.24 7.50
N TYR A 484 -3.31 24.78 7.62
CA TYR A 484 -3.81 23.63 6.88
C TYR A 484 -5.30 23.81 6.54
N SER A 485 -5.76 23.02 5.57
CA SER A 485 -7.18 22.81 5.32
C SER A 485 -7.44 21.32 5.12
N VAL A 486 -8.57 20.83 5.60
CA VAL A 486 -8.99 19.44 5.42
C VAL A 486 -10.31 19.41 4.67
N VAL A 487 -10.36 18.65 3.59
CA VAL A 487 -11.57 18.44 2.77
C VAL A 487 -11.81 16.94 2.68
N ALA A 488 -13.07 16.53 2.60
CA ALA A 488 -13.41 15.14 2.39
C ALA A 488 -14.56 14.99 1.41
N ALA A 489 -14.56 13.86 0.71
CA ALA A 489 -15.58 13.49 -0.26
C ALA A 489 -15.88 12.00 -0.17
N GLU A 490 -17.12 11.68 -0.47
CA GLU A 490 -17.60 10.31 -0.71
C GLU A 490 -17.71 10.06 -2.24
N PRO A 491 -17.84 8.80 -2.66
CA PRO A 491 -18.05 8.42 -4.06
C PRO A 491 -19.17 9.20 -4.77
#